data_AF-A0A519L0X8-F1
#
_entry.id   AF-A0A519L0X8-F1
#
_cell.length_a   1.000
_cell.length_b   1.000
_cell.length_c   1.000
_cell.angle_alpha   90.00
_cell.angle_beta   90.00
_cell.angle_gamma   90.00
#
_symmetry.space_group_name_H-M   'P 1'
#
loop_
_entity.id
_entity.type
_entity.pdbx_description
1 polymer ?
#
loop_
_entity_poly.entity_id
_entity_poly.type
_entity_poly.pdbx_seq_one_letter_code
_entity_poly.pdbx_strand_id
1 'polypeptide(L)' 'RNGAQALFIVEGADLSAAETFERCFILFDGRDDQQVQAERERWRTLKEQGLELAYWKQDEDGRWSRAA' A
#
# COMPACT_ATOMS: atom_id res chain seq x y z
N ARG A 1 -6.93 -22.16 7.23
CA ARG A 1 -6.94 -20.74 6.81
C ARG A 1 -8.37 -20.20 6.93
N ASN A 2 -8.54 -18.91 7.19
CA ASN A 2 -9.83 -18.26 7.50
C ASN A 2 -10.60 -17.72 6.27
N GLY A 3 -10.11 -17.95 5.04
CA GLY A 3 -10.77 -17.48 3.81
C GLY A 3 -10.60 -15.99 3.50
N ALA A 4 -9.70 -15.28 4.20
CA ALA A 4 -9.43 -13.88 3.89
C ALA A 4 -8.82 -13.71 2.49
N GLN A 5 -9.35 -12.78 1.71
CA GLN A 5 -8.91 -12.48 0.35
C GLN A 5 -8.00 -11.25 0.25
N ALA A 6 -8.01 -10.41 1.29
CA ALA A 6 -7.26 -9.16 1.34
C ALA A 6 -6.37 -9.11 2.59
N LEU A 7 -5.19 -8.51 2.42
CA LEU A 7 -4.26 -8.19 3.50
C LEU A 7 -4.11 -6.67 3.61
N PHE A 8 -4.26 -6.15 4.82
CA PHE A 8 -3.93 -4.76 5.14
C PHE A 8 -2.60 -4.74 5.88
N ILE A 9 -1.69 -3.92 5.39
CA ILE A 9 -0.35 -3.72 5.91
C ILE A 9 -0.32 -2.29 6.42
N VAL A 10 -0.01 -2.15 7.70
CA VAL A 10 -0.04 -0.88 8.43
C VAL A 10 1.29 -0.67 9.14
N GLU A 11 1.61 0.58 9.47
CA GLU A 11 2.75 0.94 10.31
C GLU A 11 4.10 0.38 9.82
N GLY A 12 4.28 0.32 8.50
CA GLY A 12 5.54 -0.15 7.89
C GLY A 12 5.78 -1.66 8.02
N ALA A 13 4.74 -2.45 8.31
CA ALA A 13 4.87 -3.91 8.32
C ALA A 13 5.34 -4.46 6.95
N ASP A 14 6.06 -5.59 7.00
CA ASP A 14 6.68 -6.19 5.81
C ASP A 14 5.68 -6.88 4.88
N LEU A 15 6.17 -7.28 3.69
CA LEU A 15 5.39 -7.94 2.63
C LEU A 15 5.40 -9.47 2.69
N SER A 16 5.95 -10.10 3.73
CA SER A 16 6.19 -11.55 3.74
C SER A 16 4.93 -12.38 3.50
N ALA A 17 3.77 -11.90 3.94
CA ALA A 17 2.49 -12.56 3.72
C ALA A 17 1.77 -12.17 2.41
N ALA A 18 2.24 -11.14 1.71
CA ALA A 18 1.52 -10.49 0.61
C ALA A 18 1.23 -11.44 -0.57
N GLU A 19 2.18 -12.33 -0.90
CA GLU A 19 2.05 -13.31 -2.00
C GLU A 19 0.92 -14.33 -1.78
N THR A 20 0.38 -14.42 -0.56
CA THR A 20 -0.68 -15.38 -0.22
C THR A 20 -2.09 -14.83 -0.35
N PHE A 21 -2.24 -13.54 -0.67
CA PHE A 21 -3.53 -12.85 -0.78
C PHE A 21 -3.79 -12.35 -2.21
N GLU A 22 -5.06 -12.31 -2.59
CA GLU A 22 -5.47 -11.77 -3.89
C GLU A 22 -5.22 -10.26 -3.98
N ARG A 23 -5.35 -9.54 -2.86
CA ARG A 23 -5.17 -8.09 -2.78
C ARG A 23 -4.42 -7.69 -1.53
N CYS A 24 -3.46 -6.78 -1.69
CA CYS A 24 -2.74 -6.17 -0.58
C CYS A 24 -2.96 -4.66 -0.57
N PHE A 25 -3.23 -4.13 0.61
CA PHE A 25 -3.39 -2.70 0.86
C PHE A 25 -2.29 -2.25 1.81
N ILE A 26 -1.53 -1.24 1.41
CA ILE A 26 -0.51 -0.63 2.27
C ILE A 26 -1.05 0.72 2.70
N LEU A 27 -1.24 0.89 4.02
CA LEU A 27 -1.71 2.13 4.62
C LEU A 27 -0.56 2.76 5.39
N PHE A 28 -0.31 4.03 5.10
CA PHE A 28 0.71 4.84 5.73
C PHE A 28 0.19 6.27 5.94
N ASP A 29 0.80 7.01 6.86
CA ASP A 29 0.46 8.41 7.06
C ASP A 29 1.11 9.28 5.97
N GLY A 30 0.28 9.87 5.12
CA GLY A 30 0.73 10.78 4.06
C GLY A 30 1.30 12.12 4.56
N ARG A 31 1.22 12.40 5.86
CA ARG A 31 1.79 13.58 6.52
C ARG A 31 3.14 13.29 7.17
N ASP A 32 3.55 12.03 7.20
CA ASP A 32 4.85 11.59 7.69
C ASP A 32 5.80 11.40 6.51
N ASP A 33 6.72 12.36 6.34
CA ASP A 33 7.68 12.35 5.24
C ASP A 33 8.54 11.08 5.23
N GLN A 34 8.88 10.50 6.39
CA GLN A 34 9.69 9.29 6.46
C GLN A 34 8.91 8.09 5.91
N GLN A 35 7.64 7.94 6.30
CA GLN A 35 6.78 6.89 5.75
C GLN A 35 6.53 7.09 4.26
N VAL A 36 6.30 8.33 3.82
CA VAL A 36 6.12 8.65 2.39
C VAL A 36 7.36 8.25 1.58
N GLN A 37 8.58 8.53 2.04
CA GLN A 37 9.79 8.12 1.32
C GLN A 37 9.95 6.59 1.30
N ALA A 38 9.75 5.91 2.43
CA ALA A 38 9.83 4.45 2.51
C ALA A 38 8.84 3.78 1.54
N GLU A 39 7.60 4.28 1.49
CA GLU A 39 6.58 3.71 0.61
C GLU A 39 6.76 4.08 -0.87
N ARG A 40 7.47 5.18 -1.17
CA ARG A 40 7.93 5.47 -2.55
C ARG A 40 8.98 4.48 -3.03
N GLU A 41 9.92 4.09 -2.17
CA GLU A 41 10.92 3.06 -2.49
C GLU A 41 10.24 1.71 -2.71
N ARG A 42 9.35 1.32 -1.78
CA ARG A 42 8.55 0.09 -1.91
C ARG A 42 7.70 0.08 -3.18
N TRP A 43 7.04 1.19 -3.51
CA TRP A 43 6.26 1.34 -4.75
C TRP A 43 7.13 1.08 -5.98
N ARG A 44 8.35 1.63 -6.02
CA ARG A 44 9.28 1.39 -7.13
C ARG A 44 9.62 -0.10 -7.25
N THR A 45 9.97 -0.76 -6.15
CA THR A 45 10.29 -2.19 -6.14
C THR A 45 9.12 -3.05 -6.61
N LEU A 46 7.91 -2.80 -6.11
CA LEU A 46 6.71 -3.53 -6.52
C LEU A 46 6.36 -3.31 -8.00
N LYS A 47 6.59 -2.10 -8.50
CA LYS A 47 6.38 -1.77 -9.91
C LYS A 47 7.39 -2.48 -10.81
N GLU A 48 8.65 -2.58 -10.39
CA GLU A 48 9.71 -3.32 -11.10
C GLU A 48 9.43 -4.83 -11.13
N GLN A 49 8.74 -5.37 -10.13
CA GLN A 49 8.24 -6.74 -10.12
C GLN A 49 7.05 -6.96 -11.07
N GLY A 50 6.54 -5.92 -11.72
CA GLY A 50 5.44 -6.01 -12.68
C GLY A 50 4.06 -6.18 -12.06
N LEU A 51 3.91 -5.86 -10.76
CA LEU A 51 2.64 -5.95 -10.06
C LEU A 51 1.66 -4.85 -10.50
N GLU A 52 0.36 -5.16 -10.45
CA GLU A 52 -0.69 -4.17 -10.63
C GLU A 52 -0.80 -3.30 -9.37
N LEU A 53 -0.53 -2.00 -9.52
CA LEU A 53 -0.50 -1.05 -8.42
C LEU A 53 -1.50 0.08 -8.66
N ALA A 54 -2.17 0.49 -7.58
CA ALA A 54 -3.03 1.68 -7.55
C ALA A 54 -2.67 2.52 -6.32
N TYR A 55 -2.54 3.83 -6.53
CA TYR A 55 -2.30 4.78 -5.44
C TYR A 55 -3.56 5.59 -5.16
N TRP A 56 -3.97 5.58 -3.90
CA TRP A 56 -5.11 6.34 -3.40
C TRP A 56 -4.65 7.28 -2.29
N LYS A 57 -5.26 8.46 -2.22
CA LYS A 57 -5.04 9.42 -1.14
C LYS A 57 -6.33 10.12 -0.76
N GLN A 58 -6.40 10.56 0.50
CA GLN A 58 -7.46 11.46 0.94
C GLN A 58 -7.20 12.89 0.46
N ASP A 59 -8.26 13.59 0.08
CA ASP A 59 -8.25 15.05 -0.06
C ASP A 59 -8.45 15.75 1.30
N GLU A 60 -8.50 17.08 1.28
CA GLU A 60 -8.69 17.90 2.48
C GLU A 60 -10.03 17.65 3.18
N ASP A 61 -11.04 17.19 2.43
CA ASP A 61 -12.37 16.82 2.94
C ASP A 61 -12.44 15.34 3.40
N GLY A 62 -11.30 14.63 3.36
CA GLY A 62 -11.19 13.23 3.77
C GLY A 62 -11.68 12.22 2.73
N ARG A 63 -12.06 12.65 1.52
CA ARG A 63 -12.51 11.77 0.44
C ARG A 63 -11.32 11.11 -0.24
N TRP A 64 -11.45 9.82 -0.52
CA TRP A 64 -10.43 9.06 -1.23
C TRP A 64 -10.54 9.26 -2.74
N SER A 65 -9.42 9.58 -3.37
CA SER A 65 -9.29 9.66 -4.82
C SER A 65 -8.06 8.90 -5.31
N ARG A 66 -8.17 8.29 -6.49
CA ARG A 66 -7.06 7.59 -7.12
C ARG A 66 -6.13 8.60 -7.78
N ALA A 67 -4.85 8.56 -7.43
CA ALA A 67 -3.83 9.46 -7.92
C ALA A 67 -2.87 8.82 -8.93
N ALA A 68 -2.77 7.49 -8.95
CA ALA A 68 -2.14 6.70 -10.02
C ALA A 68 -2.87 5.36 -10.17
#